data_AF-A0A3D3I9Q8-F1
#
_entry.id   AF-A0A3D3I9Q8-F1
#
_cell.length_a   1.000
_cell.length_b   1.000
_cell.length_c   1.000
_cell.angle_alpha   90.00
_cell.angle_beta   90.00
_cell.angle_gamma   90.00
#
_symmetry.space_group_name_H-M   'P 1'
#
loop_
_entity.id
_entity.type
_entity.pdbx_description
1 polymer ?
#
loop_
_entity_poly.entity_id
_entity_poly.type
_entity_poly.pdbx_seq_one_letter_code
_entity_poly.pdbx_strand_id
1 'polypeptide(L)'
;QNLYQKLDLSEMYQRSKWTFFSMYSFVLIISILKAILFYVVVILVTKIDLLKPFNSFVSVQISKISYYTLAIGLLSFLARQTAKNLQHRDYAIDTLNQYWADSQAFILMAAVIYVIATIFSKGVEMQNENDLTV
;
A
#
# COMPACT_ATOMS: atom_id res chain seq x y z
N GLN A 1 9.13 3.31 -31.86
CA GLN A 1 8.13 2.94 -30.84
C GLN A 1 8.51 3.61 -29.53
N ASN A 2 7.62 4.42 -28.93
CA ASN A 2 7.86 4.94 -27.59
C ASN A 2 7.63 3.81 -26.60
N LEU A 3 8.71 3.27 -26.03
CA LEU A 3 8.69 2.19 -25.01
C LEU A 3 8.04 2.64 -23.69
N TYR A 4 7.82 3.95 -23.53
CA TYR A 4 7.23 4.54 -22.34
C TYR A 4 5.75 4.84 -22.58
N GLN A 5 4.89 4.16 -21.82
CA GLN A 5 3.46 4.46 -21.79
C GLN A 5 3.26 5.70 -20.93
N LYS A 6 3.48 6.88 -21.53
CA LYS A 6 3.30 8.16 -20.84
C LYS A 6 1.85 8.23 -20.37
N LEU A 7 1.66 8.52 -19.08
CA LEU A 7 0.34 8.82 -18.55
C LEU A 7 -0.12 10.15 -19.15
N ASP A 8 -0.81 10.09 -20.28
CA ASP A 8 -1.38 11.25 -20.95
C ASP A 8 -2.76 11.54 -20.39
N LEU A 9 -2.88 12.65 -19.66
CA LEU A 9 -4.12 13.15 -19.07
C LEU A 9 -4.45 14.55 -19.60
N SER A 10 -3.87 14.94 -20.75
CA SER A 10 -4.02 16.28 -21.32
C SER A 10 -5.47 16.61 -21.64
N GLU A 11 -6.23 15.65 -22.18
CA GLU A 11 -7.66 15.78 -22.44
C GLU A 11 -8.47 16.02 -21.16
N MET A 12 -8.15 15.28 -20.10
CA MET A 12 -8.79 15.44 -18.79
C MET A 12 -8.48 16.81 -18.18
N TYR A 13 -7.26 17.33 -18.37
CA TYR A 13 -6.90 18.69 -17.95
C TYR A 13 -7.68 19.76 -18.71
N GLN A 14 -7.83 19.62 -20.03
CA GLN A 14 -8.57 20.56 -20.87
C GLN A 14 -10.06 20.58 -20.52
N ARG A 15 -10.64 19.41 -20.23
CA ARG A 15 -12.07 19.28 -19.91
C ARG A 15 -12.41 19.67 -18.48
N SER A 16 -11.57 19.30 -17.51
CA SER A 16 -11.77 19.63 -16.09
C SER A 16 -10.47 19.56 -15.29
N LYS A 17 -9.90 20.74 -14.99
CA LYS A 17 -8.71 20.86 -14.13
C LYS A 17 -8.90 20.19 -12.76
N TRP A 18 -10.10 20.29 -12.18
CA TRP A 18 -10.37 19.67 -10.87
C TRP A 18 -10.32 18.14 -10.94
N THR A 19 -10.90 17.55 -11.99
CA THR A 19 -10.83 16.10 -12.24
C THR A 19 -9.38 15.66 -12.46
N PHE A 20 -8.62 16.43 -13.23
CA PHE A 20 -7.20 16.21 -13.43
C PHE A 20 -6.42 16.15 -12.11
N PHE A 21 -6.52 17.21 -11.29
CA PHE A 21 -5.77 17.28 -10.03
C PHE A 21 -6.20 16.20 -9.04
N SER A 22 -7.49 15.85 -8.99
CA SER A 22 -7.99 14.78 -8.14
C SER A 22 -7.40 13.43 -8.52
N MET A 23 -7.49 13.02 -9.79
CA MET A 23 -6.96 11.74 -10.24
C MET A 23 -5.44 11.68 -10.14
N TYR A 24 -4.75 12.76 -10.50
CA TYR A 24 -3.30 12.83 -10.39
C TYR A 24 -2.83 12.73 -8.92
N SER A 25 -3.57 13.34 -7.98
CA SER A 25 -3.28 13.22 -6.55
C SER A 25 -3.44 11.79 -6.06
N PHE A 26 -4.47 11.06 -6.49
CA PHE A 26 -4.61 9.62 -6.17
C PHE A 26 -3.40 8.81 -6.65
N VAL A 27 -2.98 9.00 -7.90
CA VAL A 27 -1.82 8.32 -8.48
C VAL A 27 -0.56 8.60 -7.66
N LEU A 28 -0.30 9.86 -7.33
CA LEU A 28 0.87 10.25 -6.54
C LEU A 28 0.85 9.67 -5.13
N ILE A 29 -0.27 9.81 -4.40
CA ILE A 29 -0.38 9.34 -3.01
C ILE A 29 -0.21 7.81 -2.95
N ILE A 30 -0.88 7.07 -3.85
CA ILE A 30 -0.76 5.60 -3.89
C ILE A 30 0.68 5.18 -4.21
N SER A 31 1.35 5.86 -5.15
CA SER A 31 2.74 5.57 -5.52
C SER A 31 3.70 5.83 -4.37
N ILE A 32 3.54 6.95 -3.66
CA ILE A 32 4.35 7.29 -2.47
C ILE A 32 4.13 6.27 -1.36
N LEU A 33 2.87 5.88 -1.10
CA LEU A 33 2.58 4.86 -0.09
C LEU A 33 3.18 3.50 -0.44
N LYS A 34 3.12 3.08 -1.71
CA LYS A 34 3.79 1.86 -2.18
C LYS A 34 5.31 1.95 -1.95
N ALA A 35 5.93 3.08 -2.26
CA ALA A 35 7.36 3.29 -2.01
C ALA A 35 7.71 3.22 -0.51
N ILE A 36 6.90 3.84 0.36
CA ILE A 36 7.08 3.76 1.82
C ILE A 36 6.92 2.31 2.31
N LEU A 37 5.90 1.59 1.84
CA LEU A 37 5.69 0.17 2.17
C LEU A 37 6.94 -0.66 1.83
N PHE A 38 7.46 -0.54 0.60
CA PHE A 38 8.67 -1.27 0.20
C PHE A 38 9.90 -0.87 1.01
N TYR A 39 10.05 0.41 1.34
CA TYR A 39 11.14 0.85 2.20
C TYR A 39 11.08 0.21 3.59
N VAL A 40 9.89 0.13 4.20
CA VAL A 40 9.68 -0.56 5.48
C VAL A 40 10.00 -2.05 5.37
N VAL A 41 9.60 -2.71 4.28
CA VAL A 41 9.95 -4.12 4.01
C VAL A 41 11.46 -4.31 3.91
N VAL A 42 12.16 -3.45 3.18
CA VAL A 42 13.63 -3.51 3.06
C VAL A 42 14.30 -3.34 4.42
N ILE A 43 13.84 -2.39 5.23
CA ILE A 43 14.34 -2.21 6.60
C ILE A 43 14.14 -3.47 7.43
N LEU A 44 12.94 -4.06 7.40
CA LEU A 44 12.64 -5.29 8.12
C LEU A 44 13.59 -6.42 7.70
N VAL A 45 13.71 -6.69 6.40
CA VAL A 45 14.53 -7.79 5.87
C VAL A 45 16.02 -7.58 6.15
N THR A 46 16.50 -6.33 6.17
CA THR A 46 17.92 -6.02 6.42
C THR A 46 18.29 -6.11 7.90
N LYS A 47 17.34 -5.88 8.80
CA LYS A 47 17.57 -5.77 10.25
C LYS A 47 17.04 -6.95 11.05
N ILE A 48 16.28 -7.86 10.43
CA ILE A 48 15.76 -9.05 11.10
C ILE A 48 16.90 -9.99 11.49
N ASP A 49 16.95 -10.35 12.76
CA ASP A 49 17.77 -11.45 13.26
C ASP A 49 16.92 -12.72 13.25
N LEU A 50 17.28 -13.68 12.39
CA LEU A 50 16.56 -14.95 12.27
C LEU A 50 16.79 -15.88 13.47
N LEU A 51 17.82 -15.63 14.29
CA LEU A 51 18.04 -16.36 15.55
C LEU A 51 17.11 -15.85 16.66
N LYS A 52 16.76 -14.56 16.65
CA LYS A 52 15.78 -13.96 17.57
C LYS A 52 14.70 -13.17 16.79
N PRO A 53 13.82 -13.86 16.04
CA PRO A 53 12.86 -13.22 15.14
C PRO A 53 11.73 -12.49 15.86
N PHE A 54 11.39 -12.92 17.09
CA PHE A 54 10.35 -12.29 17.90
C PHE A 54 10.95 -11.20 18.79
N ASN A 55 11.28 -10.07 18.19
CA ASN A 55 11.68 -8.88 18.93
C ASN A 55 10.75 -7.70 18.62
N SER A 56 10.77 -6.70 19.51
CA SER A 56 9.90 -5.51 19.40
C SER A 56 10.08 -4.78 18.06
N PHE A 57 11.31 -4.70 17.54
CA PHE A 57 11.56 -4.07 16.25
C PHE A 57 10.82 -4.78 15.11
N VAL A 58 10.96 -6.11 14.99
CA VAL A 58 10.30 -6.91 13.95
C VAL A 58 8.77 -6.79 14.04
N SER A 59 8.21 -6.93 15.25
CA SER A 59 6.77 -6.79 15.49
C SER A 59 6.22 -5.43 15.04
N VAL A 60 6.94 -4.35 15.38
CA VAL A 60 6.57 -2.98 14.97
C VAL A 60 6.64 -2.80 13.45
N GLN A 61 7.67 -3.35 12.79
CA GLN A 61 7.78 -3.23 11.33
C GLN A 61 6.67 -4.00 10.60
N ILE A 62 6.36 -5.24 11.01
CA ILE A 62 5.27 -6.03 10.40
C ILE A 62 3.92 -5.31 10.60
N SER A 63 3.71 -4.71 11.78
CA SER A 63 2.51 -3.89 12.05
C SER A 63 2.42 -2.68 11.11
N LYS A 64 3.52 -1.96 10.89
CA LYS A 64 3.58 -0.85 9.90
C LYS A 64 3.26 -1.33 8.49
N ILE A 65 3.86 -2.45 8.07
CA ILE A 65 3.59 -3.06 6.76
C ILE A 65 2.10 -3.36 6.61
N SER A 66 1.47 -3.93 7.64
CA SER A 66 0.02 -4.18 7.66
C SER A 66 -0.80 -2.91 7.43
N TYR A 67 -0.49 -1.83 8.17
CA TYR A 67 -1.24 -0.57 8.09
C TYR A 67 -1.05 0.14 6.76
N TYR A 68 0.18 0.20 6.23
CA TYR A 68 0.43 0.77 4.91
C TYR A 68 -0.27 -0.04 3.81
N THR A 69 -0.23 -1.37 3.90
CA THR A 69 -0.91 -2.25 2.95
C THR A 69 -2.42 -2.00 2.94
N LEU A 70 -3.04 -1.85 4.12
CA LEU A 70 -4.46 -1.53 4.23
C LEU A 70 -4.78 -0.16 3.64
N ALA A 71 -3.99 0.86 3.98
CA ALA A 71 -4.16 2.22 3.48
C ALA A 71 -4.07 2.27 1.94
N ILE A 72 -3.10 1.57 1.34
CA ILE A 72 -2.98 1.45 -0.11
C ILE A 72 -4.23 0.79 -0.70
N GLY A 73 -4.70 -0.32 -0.10
CA GLY A 73 -5.89 -1.02 -0.56
C GLY A 73 -7.15 -0.15 -0.56
N LEU A 74 -7.41 0.55 0.55
CA LEU A 74 -8.57 1.44 0.70
C LEU A 74 -8.49 2.66 -0.23
N LEU A 75 -7.34 3.33 -0.30
CA LEU A 75 -7.16 4.48 -1.20
C LEU A 75 -7.25 4.08 -2.67
N SER A 76 -6.70 2.92 -3.04
CA SER A 76 -6.82 2.37 -4.38
C SER A 76 -8.27 2.03 -4.72
N PHE A 77 -9.03 1.50 -3.75
CA PHE A 77 -10.46 1.23 -3.95
C PHE A 77 -11.25 2.53 -4.19
N LEU A 78 -10.99 3.58 -3.40
CA LEU A 78 -11.61 4.90 -3.59
C LEU A 78 -11.22 5.54 -4.94
N ALA A 79 -9.95 5.45 -5.31
CA ALA A 79 -9.45 5.95 -6.59
C ALA A 79 -10.13 5.22 -7.77
N ARG A 80 -10.25 3.88 -7.68
CA ARG A 80 -10.95 3.05 -8.67
C ARG A 80 -12.41 3.43 -8.80
N GLN A 81 -13.11 3.65 -7.68
CA GLN A 81 -14.52 4.02 -7.70
C GLN A 81 -14.72 5.43 -8.30
N THR A 82 -13.85 6.36 -7.94
CA THR A 82 -13.84 7.72 -8.50
C THR A 82 -13.59 7.68 -10.01
N ALA A 83 -12.60 6.91 -10.44
CA ALA A 83 -12.29 6.72 -11.85
C ALA A 83 -13.50 6.13 -12.61
N LYS A 84 -14.10 5.04 -12.11
CA LYS A 84 -15.31 4.45 -12.72
C LYS A 84 -16.45 5.46 -12.87
N ASN A 85 -16.69 6.32 -11.89
CA ASN A 85 -17.71 7.37 -11.98
C ASN A 85 -17.40 8.39 -13.09
N LEU A 86 -16.13 8.64 -13.39
CA LEU A 86 -15.69 9.50 -14.50
C LEU A 86 -15.79 8.79 -15.86
N GLN A 87 -15.60 7.47 -15.91
CA GLN A 87 -15.78 6.69 -17.14
C GLN A 87 -17.19 6.85 -17.72
N HIS A 88 -18.20 6.88 -16.85
CA HIS A 88 -19.60 7.11 -17.24
C HIS A 88 -19.85 8.51 -17.84
N ARG A 89 -18.85 9.40 -17.81
CA ARG A 89 -18.89 10.74 -18.39
C ARG A 89 -17.99 10.87 -19.63
N ASP A 90 -17.64 9.75 -20.26
CA ASP A 90 -16.80 9.68 -21.46
C ASP A 90 -15.37 10.19 -21.25
N TYR A 91 -14.78 9.98 -20.06
CA TYR A 91 -13.35 10.21 -19.86
C TYR A 91 -12.56 8.93 -20.21
N ALA A 92 -11.47 9.08 -20.98
CA ALA A 92 -10.50 8.01 -21.22
C ALA A 92 -9.65 7.76 -19.97
N ILE A 93 -10.04 6.79 -19.15
CA ILE A 93 -9.38 6.48 -17.86
C ILE A 93 -8.62 5.14 -17.86
N ASP A 94 -8.58 4.43 -18.98
CA ASP A 94 -8.05 3.07 -19.04
C ASP A 94 -6.56 3.01 -18.65
N THR A 95 -5.81 4.06 -18.98
CA THR A 95 -4.40 4.24 -18.61
C THR A 95 -4.17 4.43 -17.12
N LEU A 96 -5.21 4.81 -16.36
CA LEU A 96 -5.14 5.02 -14.92
C LEU A 96 -5.43 3.74 -14.12
N ASN A 97 -6.11 2.75 -14.72
CA ASN A 97 -6.49 1.52 -14.02
C ASN A 97 -5.28 0.74 -13.47
N GLN A 98 -4.11 0.86 -14.10
CA GLN A 98 -2.88 0.21 -13.63
C GLN A 98 -2.44 0.63 -12.21
N TYR A 99 -2.86 1.80 -11.72
CA TYR A 99 -2.44 2.30 -10.41
C TYR A 99 -3.24 1.72 -9.24
N TRP A 100 -4.45 1.18 -9.51
CA TRP A 100 -5.39 0.72 -8.48
C TRP A 100 -6.14 -0.58 -8.83
N ALA A 101 -5.75 -1.27 -9.91
CA ALA A 101 -6.34 -2.56 -10.28
C ALA A 101 -6.18 -3.60 -9.16
N ASP A 102 -5.10 -3.49 -8.39
CA ASP A 102 -4.69 -4.37 -7.31
C ASP A 102 -5.35 -4.05 -5.95
N SER A 103 -6.31 -3.11 -5.88
CA SER A 103 -6.89 -2.63 -4.61
C SER A 103 -7.41 -3.75 -3.70
N GLN A 104 -8.11 -4.75 -4.28
CA GLN A 104 -8.66 -5.88 -3.54
C GLN A 104 -7.56 -6.81 -3.01
N ALA A 105 -6.51 -7.03 -3.81
CA ALA A 105 -5.36 -7.82 -3.39
C ALA A 105 -4.63 -7.17 -2.21
N PHE A 106 -4.46 -5.84 -2.23
CA PHE A 106 -3.91 -5.09 -1.09
C PHE A 106 -4.78 -5.22 0.17
N ILE A 107 -6.10 -5.12 0.07
CA ILE A 107 -6.99 -5.28 1.24
C ILE A 107 -6.87 -6.70 1.82
N LEU A 108 -6.89 -7.74 0.99
CA LEU A 108 -6.73 -9.12 1.44
C LEU A 108 -5.35 -9.35 2.06
N MET A 109 -4.29 -8.83 1.42
CA MET A 109 -2.93 -8.91 1.92
C MET A 109 -2.80 -8.20 3.28
N ALA A 110 -3.46 -7.06 3.48
CA ALA A 110 -3.46 -6.37 4.74
C ALA A 110 -4.06 -7.21 5.87
N ALA A 111 -5.16 -7.93 5.61
CA ALA A 111 -5.76 -8.82 6.59
C ALA A 111 -4.81 -9.97 6.99
N VAL A 112 -4.13 -10.58 6.01
CA VAL A 112 -3.14 -11.64 6.27
C VAL A 112 -1.95 -11.11 7.05
N ILE A 113 -1.37 -9.97 6.65
CA ILE A 113 -0.22 -9.37 7.33
C ILE A 113 -0.60 -8.91 8.74
N TYR A 114 -1.83 -8.44 8.95
CA TYR A 114 -2.33 -8.08 10.29
C TYR A 114 -2.31 -9.28 11.23
N VAL A 115 -2.81 -10.44 10.78
CA VAL A 115 -2.76 -11.68 11.56
C VAL A 115 -1.32 -12.06 11.90
N ILE A 116 -0.39 -11.96 10.93
CA ILE A 116 1.03 -12.19 11.17
C ILE A 116 1.59 -11.20 12.21
N ALA A 117 1.25 -9.91 12.10
CA ALA A 117 1.66 -8.89 13.07
C ALA A 117 1.20 -9.22 14.49
N THR A 118 -0.06 -9.66 14.65
CA THR A 118 -0.60 -10.09 15.93
C THR A 118 0.14 -11.30 16.50
N ILE A 119 0.46 -12.30 15.67
CA ILE A 119 1.24 -13.48 16.07
C ILE A 119 2.63 -13.04 16.56
N PHE A 120 3.32 -12.18 15.80
CA PHE A 120 4.64 -11.66 16.21
C PHE A 120 4.58 -10.86 17.51
N SER A 121 3.56 -10.02 17.70
CA SER A 121 3.38 -9.27 18.96
C SER A 121 3.22 -10.22 20.14
N LYS A 122 2.40 -11.26 20.01
CA LYS A 122 2.24 -12.27 21.05
C LYS A 122 3.51 -13.09 21.28
N GLY A 123 4.25 -13.40 20.23
CA GLY A 123 5.56 -14.04 20.32
C GLY A 123 6.57 -13.23 21.13
N VAL A 124 6.61 -11.90 20.94
CA VAL A 124 7.47 -10.99 21.72
C VAL A 124 7.08 -11.00 23.20
N GLU A 125 5.78 -10.92 23.50
CA GLU A 125 5.29 -10.98 24.89
C GLU A 125 5.76 -12.27 25.59
N MET A 126 5.58 -13.43 24.96
CA MET A 126 6.00 -14.72 25.50
C MET A 126 7.53 -14.85 25.66
N GLN A 127 8.33 -14.32 24.72
CA GLN A 127 9.79 -14.35 24.84
C GLN A 127 10.28 -13.49 26.02
N ASN A 128 9.67 -12.33 26.23
CA ASN A 128 10.04 -11.46 27.34
C ASN A 128 9.69 -12.07 28.70
N GLU A 129 8.56 -12.77 28.81
CA GLU A 129 8.20 -13.49 30.04
C GLU A 129 9.18 -14.63 30.36
N ASN A 130 9.56 -15.42 29.36
CA ASN A 130 10.54 -16.49 29.55
C ASN A 130 11.94 -15.94 29.94
N ASP A 131 12.40 -14.87 29.29
CA ASP A 131 13.71 -14.24 29.59
C ASP A 131 13.76 -13.67 31.04
N LEU A 132 12.62 -13.40 31.68
CA LEU A 132 12.53 -12.89 33.06
C LEU A 132 12.44 -13.99 34.14
N THR A 133 12.20 -15.24 33.76
CA THR A 133 11.95 -16.35 34.69
C THR A 133 13.07 -17.40 34.73
N VAL A 134 14.04 -17.31 33.82
CA VAL A 134 15.25 -18.15 33.76
C VAL A 134 16.39 -17.53 34.55
#